data_AF-A0AA88ZMH6-F1
#
_entry.id   AF-A0AA88ZMH6-F1
#
_cell.length_a   1.000
_cell.length_b   1.000
_cell.length_c   1.000
_cell.angle_alpha   90.00
_cell.angle_beta   90.00
_cell.angle_gamma   90.00
#
_symmetry.space_group_name_H-M   'P 1'
#
loop_
_entity.id
_entity.type
_entity.pdbx_description
1 polymer ?
#
loop_
_entity_poly.entity_id
_entity_poly.type
_entity_poly.pdbx_seq_one_letter_code
_entity_poly.pdbx_strand_id
1 'polypeptide(L)'
;MPSKTLLFIGSILFFTLLLGKSPQNYNITKLSFSNEEQGLSTIYFHTLEAVQETSEQTYSNTDSNPNIVFKEPDNKIQKNFINWMFILNGFLGLFIALRILLKNRRTDFKNVYFSIFISGVSLMLVELAFFWWEGFAYNPKVSFFRAQFYFWIPSLYLYLRNKIKIVPRVNKQEIFFHYLIPVVLLFFYILIHFDTSNFFVITLNSLTLKTIHTGVYILLLIYTGIIHQEHIQSINKKWLITLISFTSVIFILLIIRTYFKDDQIINSLTIYFTAIFFSIFINIISFIVFLEPEIIVSKTEVINGKQKKYKNSGLTEDMLHSLKTQLEALLTKQKIYLDNTLTLESIATKLNTDRYSLSQTINQEFGKNYYELINDYRVAEAVHIIHNSESEILITDLIYECGFNNKVSFYKAFKKRHNKTPLEYQKMARKNIQNKS
;
A
#
# COMPACT_ATOMS: atom_id res chain seq x y z
N MET A 1 -16.20 -19.20 -34.34
CA MET A 1 -15.70 -18.75 -33.02
C MET A 1 -14.19 -18.96 -32.90
N PRO A 2 -13.32 -18.08 -33.46
CA PRO A 2 -11.86 -18.22 -33.35
C PRO A 2 -11.17 -17.14 -32.49
N SER A 3 -11.91 -16.18 -31.91
CA SER A 3 -11.31 -15.02 -31.23
C SER A 3 -10.66 -15.33 -29.88
N LYS A 4 -11.10 -16.38 -29.16
CA LYS A 4 -10.53 -16.76 -27.85
C LYS A 4 -9.19 -17.50 -27.99
N THR A 5 -9.01 -18.27 -29.05
CA THR A 5 -7.78 -19.02 -29.31
C THR A 5 -6.68 -18.10 -29.85
N LEU A 6 -7.03 -17.10 -30.67
CA LEU A 6 -6.06 -16.11 -31.18
C LEU A 6 -5.51 -15.20 -30.08
N LEU A 7 -6.37 -14.77 -29.13
CA LEU A 7 -5.95 -13.98 -27.97
C LEU A 7 -5.05 -14.78 -27.02
N PHE A 8 -5.30 -16.08 -26.88
CA PHE A 8 -4.48 -16.99 -26.08
C PHE A 8 -3.11 -17.26 -26.72
N ILE A 9 -3.06 -17.46 -28.04
CA ILE A 9 -1.81 -17.64 -28.79
C ILE A 9 -1.01 -16.34 -28.88
N GLY A 10 -1.67 -15.20 -29.07
CA GLY A 10 -1.04 -13.88 -29.10
C GLY A 10 -0.44 -13.47 -27.76
N SER A 11 -1.09 -13.83 -26.65
CA SER A 11 -0.51 -13.63 -25.32
C SER A 11 0.67 -14.58 -25.07
N ILE A 12 0.59 -15.85 -25.49
CA ILE A 12 1.75 -16.76 -25.42
C ILE A 12 2.93 -16.23 -26.23
N LEU A 13 2.73 -15.76 -27.46
CA LEU A 13 3.77 -15.18 -28.32
C LEU A 13 4.36 -13.89 -27.75
N PHE A 14 3.53 -13.02 -27.20
CA PHE A 14 3.98 -11.81 -26.51
C PHE A 14 4.81 -12.15 -25.27
N PHE A 15 4.45 -13.22 -24.53
CA PHE A 15 5.19 -13.69 -23.36
C PHE A 15 6.50 -14.42 -23.72
N THR A 16 6.55 -15.22 -24.79
CA THR A 16 7.82 -15.82 -25.26
C THR A 16 8.78 -14.76 -25.80
N LEU A 17 8.28 -13.71 -26.45
CA LEU A 17 9.08 -12.56 -26.90
C LEU A 17 9.63 -11.73 -25.73
N LEU A 18 8.86 -11.58 -24.63
CA LEU A 18 9.31 -10.90 -23.41
C LEU A 18 10.34 -11.72 -22.59
N LEU A 19 10.42 -13.03 -22.80
CA LEU A 19 11.26 -13.96 -22.02
C LEU A 19 12.60 -14.29 -22.66
N GLY A 20 12.95 -13.73 -23.83
CA GLY A 20 14.30 -13.81 -24.40
C GLY A 20 14.86 -15.23 -24.60
N LYS A 21 14.02 -16.26 -24.68
CA LYS A 21 14.45 -17.64 -24.97
C LYS A 21 14.21 -17.98 -26.43
N SER A 22 15.29 -18.32 -27.13
CA SER A 22 15.23 -18.86 -28.49
C SER A 22 14.43 -20.18 -28.51
N PRO A 23 13.52 -20.39 -29.48
CA PRO A 23 12.81 -21.65 -29.62
C PRO A 23 13.70 -22.63 -30.40
N GLN A 24 14.66 -23.28 -29.73
CA GLN A 24 15.26 -24.49 -30.31
C GLN A 24 14.40 -25.72 -29.92
N ASN A 25 13.90 -26.38 -30.97
CA ASN A 25 13.19 -27.66 -31.01
C ASN A 25 11.67 -27.65 -30.70
N TYR A 26 10.91 -26.86 -31.46
CA TYR A 26 9.52 -27.23 -31.75
C TYR A 26 9.36 -27.50 -33.25
N ASN A 27 9.29 -28.78 -33.63
CA ASN A 27 8.79 -29.18 -34.95
C ASN A 27 7.28 -28.89 -34.98
N ILE A 28 6.91 -27.68 -35.38
CA ILE A 28 5.52 -27.35 -35.71
C ILE A 28 5.28 -27.81 -37.15
N THR A 29 4.63 -28.97 -37.28
CA THR A 29 4.14 -29.48 -38.56
C THR A 29 3.18 -28.47 -39.18
N LYS A 30 3.44 -28.10 -40.44
CA LYS A 30 2.70 -27.14 -41.28
C LYS A 30 1.17 -27.17 -41.06
N LEU A 31 0.60 -26.02 -40.69
CA LEU A 31 -0.80 -25.68 -40.97
C LEU A 31 -0.79 -24.55 -42.01
N SER A 32 -0.98 -24.93 -43.27
CA SER A 32 -1.17 -24.00 -44.39
C SER A 32 -2.57 -23.41 -44.32
N PHE A 33 -2.68 -22.09 -44.21
CA PHE A 33 -3.88 -21.36 -44.60
C PHE A 33 -3.51 -20.42 -45.74
N SER A 34 -4.23 -20.60 -46.84
CA SER A 34 -4.17 -19.82 -48.07
C SER A 34 -4.57 -18.37 -47.82
N ASN A 35 -3.82 -17.45 -48.42
CA ASN A 35 -4.13 -16.03 -48.53
C ASN A 35 -5.51 -15.83 -49.16
N GLU A 36 -6.34 -14.99 -48.55
CA GLU A 36 -7.10 -13.95 -49.26
C GLU A 36 -7.80 -12.98 -48.29
N GLU A 37 -7.83 -11.71 -48.71
CA GLU A 37 -8.63 -10.58 -48.21
C GLU A 37 -8.14 -9.76 -46.99
N GLN A 38 -7.26 -8.81 -47.33
CA GLN A 38 -7.38 -7.37 -47.11
C GLN A 38 -8.26 -6.85 -45.95
N GLY A 39 -7.62 -6.04 -45.10
CA GLY A 39 -8.26 -4.86 -44.50
C GLY A 39 -8.49 -4.93 -43.01
N LEU A 40 -7.52 -4.46 -42.21
CA LEU A 40 -7.73 -3.43 -41.19
C LEU A 40 -6.41 -3.09 -40.52
N SER A 41 -6.13 -1.79 -40.56
CA SER A 41 -4.91 -1.13 -40.14
C SER A 41 -4.90 -0.85 -38.62
N THR A 42 -3.68 -0.69 -38.12
CA THR A 42 -3.32 0.21 -36.99
C THR A 42 -3.68 -0.25 -35.57
N ILE A 43 -2.70 -0.83 -34.86
CA ILE A 43 -2.13 -0.30 -33.59
C ILE A 43 -0.70 -0.88 -33.46
N TYR A 44 0.34 -0.09 -33.73
CA TYR A 44 1.71 -0.40 -33.30
C TYR A 44 2.26 0.77 -32.50
N PHE A 45 2.75 0.46 -31.30
CA PHE A 45 3.38 1.39 -30.36
C PHE A 45 4.70 1.92 -30.93
N HIS A 46 4.84 3.25 -30.95
CA HIS A 46 6.10 3.97 -31.13
C HIS A 46 7.19 3.41 -30.20
N THR A 47 8.31 2.96 -30.78
CA THR A 47 9.68 2.97 -30.19
C THR A 47 10.69 2.48 -31.24
N LEU A 48 10.75 3.12 -32.41
CA LEU A 48 11.83 2.93 -33.39
C LEU A 48 12.13 4.27 -34.08
N GLU A 49 12.68 5.21 -33.33
CA GLU A 49 13.35 6.40 -33.88
C GLU A 49 14.76 6.46 -33.30
N ALA A 50 15.65 5.69 -33.91
CA ALA A 50 17.08 5.96 -33.98
C ALA A 50 17.64 4.95 -34.98
N VAL A 51 18.56 5.41 -35.84
CA VAL A 51 19.22 4.66 -36.92
C VAL A 51 18.49 4.72 -38.27
N GLN A 52 18.24 5.95 -38.71
CA GLN A 52 18.30 6.31 -40.12
C GLN A 52 19.35 7.41 -40.23
N GLU A 53 20.60 7.05 -40.56
CA GLU A 53 21.61 7.88 -41.22
C GLU A 53 22.96 7.15 -41.14
N THR A 54 23.32 6.41 -42.19
CA THR A 54 24.62 6.44 -42.88
C THR A 54 24.76 5.22 -43.82
N SER A 55 25.29 5.51 -45.02
CA SER A 55 25.65 4.64 -46.15
C SER A 55 24.53 3.99 -46.98
N GLU A 56 24.06 4.75 -47.98
CA GLU A 56 23.88 4.23 -49.33
C GLU A 56 25.20 3.61 -49.83
N GLN A 57 25.19 2.34 -50.26
CA GLN A 57 25.81 1.85 -51.51
C GLN A 57 25.69 0.32 -51.64
N THR A 58 25.00 -0.11 -52.72
CA THR A 58 25.16 -1.36 -53.50
C THR A 58 25.19 -2.72 -52.78
N TYR A 59 24.21 -3.59 -53.08
CA TYR A 59 24.38 -4.82 -53.89
C TYR A 59 23.03 -5.51 -54.11
N SER A 60 22.77 -5.90 -55.36
CA SER A 60 21.72 -6.82 -55.79
C SER A 60 22.02 -8.25 -55.33
N ASN A 61 21.03 -8.96 -54.77
CA ASN A 61 20.59 -10.31 -55.16
C ASN A 61 19.85 -11.03 -54.01
N THR A 62 18.68 -11.58 -54.40
CA THR A 62 18.05 -12.86 -53.97
C THR A 62 17.97 -13.24 -52.49
N ASP A 63 16.73 -13.58 -52.09
CA ASP A 63 16.39 -14.48 -50.99
C ASP A 63 17.11 -14.27 -49.65
N SER A 64 16.55 -13.40 -48.82
CA SER A 64 16.64 -13.60 -47.37
C SER A 64 15.41 -13.02 -46.70
N ASN A 65 14.50 -13.91 -46.31
CA ASN A 65 13.54 -13.64 -45.25
C ASN A 65 14.37 -13.12 -44.06
N PRO A 66 14.17 -11.88 -43.56
CA PRO A 66 14.94 -11.40 -42.44
C PRO A 66 14.45 -12.16 -41.22
N ASN A 67 15.06 -13.30 -40.94
CA ASN A 67 14.97 -13.93 -39.65
C ASN A 67 15.51 -12.90 -38.66
N ILE A 68 14.61 -12.19 -37.98
CA ILE A 68 14.95 -11.31 -36.86
C ILE A 68 15.54 -12.24 -35.79
N VAL A 69 16.85 -12.43 -35.83
CA VAL A 69 17.58 -13.13 -34.79
C VAL A 69 17.65 -12.15 -33.62
N PHE A 70 16.73 -12.31 -32.67
CA PHE A 70 16.82 -11.60 -31.40
C PHE A 70 18.15 -12.00 -30.74
N LYS A 71 19.10 -11.05 -30.73
CA LYS A 71 20.37 -11.25 -30.03
C LYS A 71 20.05 -11.33 -28.55
N GLU A 72 20.30 -12.50 -27.94
CA GLU A 72 20.15 -12.64 -26.49
C GLU A 72 20.98 -11.54 -25.81
N PRO A 73 20.44 -10.91 -24.75
CA PRO A 73 21.17 -9.85 -24.08
C PRO A 73 22.50 -10.39 -23.53
N ASP A 74 23.60 -9.76 -23.96
CA ASP A 74 24.96 -10.18 -23.64
C ASP A 74 25.25 -10.04 -22.12
N ASN A 75 24.47 -9.24 -21.39
CA ASN A 75 24.64 -8.97 -19.96
C ASN A 75 23.65 -9.77 -19.07
N LYS A 76 24.19 -10.46 -18.06
CA LYS A 76 23.43 -11.18 -17.01
C LYS A 76 22.37 -10.33 -16.30
N ILE A 77 22.61 -9.03 -16.17
CA ILE A 77 21.66 -8.09 -15.55
C ILE A 77 20.41 -7.93 -16.42
N GLN A 78 20.59 -7.80 -17.73
CA GLN A 78 19.49 -7.68 -18.69
C GLN A 78 18.68 -8.98 -18.74
N LYS A 79 19.33 -10.15 -18.71
CA LYS A 79 18.65 -11.45 -18.63
C LYS A 79 17.75 -11.59 -17.39
N ASN A 80 18.17 -11.06 -16.24
CA ASN A 80 17.45 -11.18 -14.96
C ASN A 80 16.66 -9.92 -14.56
N PHE A 81 16.41 -8.99 -15.48
CA PHE A 81 15.77 -7.71 -15.17
C PHE A 81 14.42 -7.86 -14.45
N ILE A 82 13.58 -8.78 -14.90
CA ILE A 82 12.27 -9.07 -14.29
C ILE A 82 12.43 -9.60 -12.86
N ASN A 83 13.42 -10.45 -12.61
CA ASN A 83 13.69 -11.00 -11.27
C ASN A 83 14.12 -9.90 -10.30
N TRP A 84 14.96 -8.96 -10.75
CA TRP A 84 15.31 -7.77 -9.98
C TRP A 84 14.07 -6.94 -9.62
N MET A 85 13.16 -6.72 -10.56
CA MET A 85 11.91 -5.98 -10.31
C MET A 85 11.04 -6.67 -9.26
N PHE A 86 10.91 -8.00 -9.30
CA PHE A 86 10.17 -8.75 -8.28
C PHE A 86 10.83 -8.68 -6.91
N ILE A 87 12.16 -8.77 -6.84
CA ILE A 87 12.91 -8.65 -5.58
C ILE A 87 12.72 -7.25 -4.97
N LEU A 88 12.86 -6.19 -5.77
CA LEU A 88 12.64 -4.82 -5.31
C LEU A 88 11.22 -4.61 -4.78
N ASN A 89 10.21 -5.18 -5.46
CA ASN A 89 8.82 -5.16 -4.99
C ASN A 89 8.62 -5.96 -3.70
N GLY A 90 9.27 -7.11 -3.58
CA GLY A 90 9.29 -7.89 -2.34
C GLY A 90 9.83 -7.07 -1.17
N PHE A 91 10.99 -6.42 -1.37
CA PHE A 91 11.58 -5.53 -0.35
C PHE A 91 10.71 -4.32 -0.02
N LEU A 92 10.03 -3.72 -1.00
CA LEU A 92 9.06 -2.65 -0.76
C LEU A 92 7.95 -3.11 0.22
N GLY A 93 7.37 -4.29 -0.02
CA GLY A 93 6.36 -4.83 0.88
C GLY A 93 6.91 -5.16 2.28
N LEU A 94 8.13 -5.67 2.40
CA LEU A 94 8.80 -5.87 3.70
C LEU A 94 9.02 -4.55 4.45
N PHE A 95 9.44 -3.49 3.73
CA PHE A 95 9.60 -2.15 4.32
C PHE A 95 8.27 -1.61 4.86
N ILE A 96 7.17 -1.83 4.13
CA ILE A 96 5.82 -1.44 4.58
C ILE A 96 5.38 -2.24 5.79
N ALA A 97 5.59 -3.55 5.78
CA ALA A 97 5.28 -4.41 6.92
C ALA A 97 6.06 -3.96 8.17
N LEU A 98 7.34 -3.61 8.03
CA LEU A 98 8.18 -3.08 9.10
C LEU A 98 7.68 -1.71 9.58
N ARG A 99 7.31 -0.80 8.68
CA ARG A 99 6.75 0.51 9.03
C ARG A 99 5.47 0.37 9.85
N ILE A 100 4.57 -0.54 9.46
CA ILE A 100 3.32 -0.84 10.19
C ILE A 100 3.64 -1.39 11.58
N LEU A 101 4.64 -2.28 11.68
CA LEU A 101 5.07 -2.89 12.94
C LEU A 101 5.69 -1.86 13.90
N LEU A 102 6.61 -1.01 13.42
CA LEU A 102 7.33 -0.02 14.24
C LEU A 102 6.40 1.09 14.74
N LYS A 103 5.49 1.58 13.90
CA LYS A 103 4.58 2.68 14.27
C LYS A 103 3.58 2.30 15.37
N ASN A 104 3.28 1.00 15.54
CA ASN A 104 2.15 0.53 16.34
C ASN A 104 2.51 -0.34 17.56
N ARG A 105 3.79 -0.49 17.91
CA ARG A 105 4.25 -1.35 19.04
C ARG A 105 3.57 -1.07 20.40
N ARG A 106 3.03 0.14 20.62
CA ARG A 106 2.51 0.56 21.95
C ARG A 106 0.98 0.52 22.10
N THR A 107 0.20 0.45 21.02
CA THR A 107 -1.26 0.66 21.10
C THR A 107 -2.12 -0.33 20.33
N ASP A 108 -1.61 -1.00 19.29
CA ASP A 108 -2.45 -1.84 18.43
C ASP A 108 -1.78 -3.17 18.00
N PHE A 109 -2.02 -4.22 18.78
CA PHE A 109 -1.58 -5.59 18.48
C PHE A 109 -2.24 -6.16 17.20
N LYS A 110 -3.32 -5.56 16.69
CA LYS A 110 -4.04 -6.08 15.51
C LYS A 110 -3.23 -5.89 14.23
N ASN A 111 -2.48 -4.79 14.14
CA ASN A 111 -1.65 -4.47 12.98
C ASN A 111 -0.42 -5.37 12.85
N VAL A 112 -0.04 -6.09 13.92
CA VAL A 112 1.01 -7.13 13.86
C VAL A 112 0.61 -8.24 12.90
N TYR A 113 -0.64 -8.68 12.92
CA TYR A 113 -1.12 -9.71 12.00
C TYR A 113 -1.12 -9.23 10.55
N PHE A 114 -1.48 -7.97 10.31
CA PHE A 114 -1.39 -7.39 8.97
C PHE A 114 0.06 -7.28 8.49
N SER A 115 1.00 -6.91 9.36
CA SER A 115 2.44 -6.95 9.05
C SER A 115 2.94 -8.35 8.71
N ILE A 116 2.51 -9.40 9.44
CA ILE A 116 2.87 -10.79 9.14
C ILE A 116 2.30 -11.19 7.77
N PHE A 117 1.05 -10.82 7.48
CA PHE A 117 0.42 -11.08 6.19
C PHE A 117 1.20 -10.46 5.02
N ILE A 118 1.49 -9.16 5.08
CA ILE A 118 2.25 -8.47 4.02
C ILE A 118 3.66 -9.04 3.90
N SER A 119 4.33 -9.34 5.02
CA SER A 119 5.65 -9.96 5.00
C SER A 119 5.64 -11.31 4.28
N GLY A 120 4.60 -12.13 4.50
CA GLY A 120 4.45 -13.41 3.80
C GLY A 120 4.24 -13.27 2.30
N VAL A 121 3.40 -12.33 1.85
CA VAL A 121 3.26 -12.01 0.40
C VAL A 121 4.59 -11.60 -0.20
N SER A 122 5.30 -10.70 0.49
CA SER A 122 6.59 -10.18 0.05
C SER A 122 7.66 -11.27 -0.05
N LEU A 123 7.78 -12.11 0.97
CA LEU A 123 8.75 -13.21 0.96
C LEU A 123 8.40 -14.28 -0.08
N MET A 124 7.12 -14.52 -0.36
CA MET A 124 6.70 -15.37 -1.48
C MET A 124 7.12 -14.78 -2.83
N LEU A 125 6.98 -13.47 -3.03
CA LEU A 125 7.42 -12.83 -4.27
C LEU A 125 8.94 -12.93 -4.45
N VAL A 126 9.71 -12.74 -3.37
CA VAL A 126 11.17 -12.91 -3.38
C VAL A 126 11.55 -14.36 -3.67
N GLU A 127 10.87 -15.34 -3.08
CA GLU A 127 11.08 -16.77 -3.37
C GLU A 127 10.87 -17.06 -4.86
N LEU A 128 9.76 -16.59 -5.43
CA LEU A 128 9.46 -16.78 -6.85
C LEU A 128 10.54 -16.15 -7.75
N ALA A 129 11.02 -14.96 -7.40
CA ALA A 129 12.09 -14.31 -8.15
C ALA A 129 13.42 -15.10 -8.11
N PHE A 130 13.76 -15.70 -6.96
CA PHE A 130 14.95 -16.56 -6.86
C PHE A 130 14.79 -17.89 -7.56
N PHE A 131 13.56 -18.44 -7.63
CA PHE A 131 13.27 -19.67 -8.37
C PHE A 131 13.62 -19.55 -9.86
N TRP A 132 13.44 -18.36 -10.46
CA TRP A 132 13.73 -18.11 -11.88
C TRP A 132 15.10 -17.47 -12.14
N TRP A 133 15.97 -17.35 -11.14
CA TRP A 133 17.22 -16.61 -11.29
C TRP A 133 18.30 -17.44 -11.99
N GLU A 134 18.81 -16.95 -13.13
CA GLU A 134 19.89 -17.63 -13.85
C GLU A 134 21.23 -17.55 -13.11
N GLY A 135 21.85 -18.71 -12.86
CA GLY A 135 23.14 -18.82 -12.14
C GLY A 135 23.03 -18.84 -10.63
N PHE A 136 21.81 -18.69 -10.08
CA PHE A 136 21.54 -19.05 -8.69
C PHE A 136 21.07 -20.49 -8.68
N ALA A 137 21.84 -21.39 -8.07
CA ALA A 137 21.38 -22.75 -7.85
C ALA A 137 20.25 -22.73 -6.83
N TYR A 138 19.02 -22.47 -7.30
CA TYR A 138 17.80 -22.62 -6.51
C TYR A 138 17.54 -24.11 -6.28
N ASN A 139 18.36 -24.69 -5.40
CA ASN A 139 18.19 -26.03 -4.89
C ASN A 139 17.34 -25.90 -3.62
N PRO A 140 16.17 -26.55 -3.51
CA PRO A 140 15.27 -26.35 -2.38
C PRO A 140 15.92 -26.82 -1.07
N LYS A 141 16.66 -25.93 -0.40
CA LYS A 141 17.18 -26.16 0.95
C LYS A 141 16.63 -25.15 1.97
N VAL A 142 16.05 -24.03 1.52
CA VAL A 142 15.45 -23.02 2.40
C VAL A 142 13.93 -23.17 2.44
N SER A 143 13.44 -24.22 3.08
CA SER A 143 11.98 -24.45 3.20
C SER A 143 11.28 -23.52 4.19
N PHE A 144 12.01 -22.55 4.77
CA PHE A 144 11.40 -21.38 5.40
C PHE A 144 10.36 -20.74 4.46
N PHE A 145 10.69 -20.62 3.17
CA PHE A 145 9.77 -20.06 2.19
C PHE A 145 8.55 -20.95 1.88
N ARG A 146 8.60 -22.24 2.23
CA ARG A 146 7.45 -23.17 2.07
C ARG A 146 6.52 -23.14 3.28
N ALA A 147 7.09 -23.09 4.48
CA ALA A 147 6.33 -23.02 5.73
C ALA A 147 5.64 -21.66 5.93
N GLN A 148 6.26 -20.55 5.49
CA GLN A 148 5.68 -19.21 5.63
C GLN A 148 4.28 -19.09 5.03
N PHE A 149 3.93 -19.91 4.01
CA PHE A 149 2.61 -19.93 3.39
C PHE A 149 1.49 -20.17 4.41
N TYR A 150 1.78 -20.96 5.43
CA TYR A 150 0.80 -21.33 6.44
C TYR A 150 0.67 -20.26 7.53
N PHE A 151 1.52 -19.23 7.58
CA PHE A 151 1.45 -18.15 8.57
C PHE A 151 0.66 -16.93 8.08
N TRP A 152 0.84 -16.51 6.83
CA TRP A 152 0.29 -15.24 6.34
C TRP A 152 -1.23 -15.24 6.15
N ILE A 153 -1.84 -16.34 5.70
CA ILE A 153 -3.30 -16.45 5.53
C ILE A 153 -4.05 -16.39 6.88
N PRO A 154 -3.69 -17.17 7.93
CA PRO A 154 -4.28 -17.02 9.25
C PRO A 154 -4.10 -15.62 9.81
N SER A 155 -2.97 -14.98 9.51
CA SER A 155 -2.70 -13.61 9.95
C SER A 155 -3.68 -12.60 9.32
N LEU A 156 -4.03 -12.77 8.03
CA LEU A 156 -5.06 -11.95 7.40
C LEU A 156 -6.44 -12.17 8.05
N TYR A 157 -6.79 -13.41 8.35
CA TYR A 157 -8.03 -13.74 9.06
C TYR A 157 -8.09 -13.07 10.43
N LEU A 158 -7.05 -13.23 11.25
CA LEU A 158 -6.96 -12.62 12.58
C LEU A 158 -6.98 -11.09 12.51
N TYR A 159 -6.36 -10.48 11.49
CA TYR A 159 -6.44 -9.04 11.24
C TYR A 159 -7.88 -8.59 10.98
N LEU A 160 -8.56 -9.21 10.02
CA LEU A 160 -9.93 -8.83 9.64
C LEU A 160 -10.92 -9.11 10.77
N ARG A 161 -10.81 -10.25 11.44
CA ARG A 161 -11.63 -10.60 12.61
C ARG A 161 -11.54 -9.55 13.72
N ASN A 162 -10.33 -9.07 14.02
CA ASN A 162 -10.12 -8.03 15.03
C ASN A 162 -10.61 -6.64 14.63
N LYS A 163 -10.71 -6.36 13.33
CA LYS A 163 -11.31 -5.12 12.83
C LYS A 163 -12.83 -5.21 12.83
N ILE A 164 -13.40 -6.41 12.60
CA ILE A 164 -14.85 -6.65 12.54
C ILE A 164 -15.49 -6.78 13.93
N LYS A 165 -14.83 -7.47 14.88
CA LYS A 165 -15.31 -7.59 16.27
C LYS A 165 -14.84 -6.40 17.12
N ILE A 166 -15.79 -5.70 17.75
CA ILE A 166 -15.53 -4.57 18.66
C ILE A 166 -15.15 -5.04 20.10
N VAL A 167 -15.17 -6.35 20.40
CA VAL A 167 -14.92 -6.94 21.75
C VAL A 167 -13.55 -7.64 21.84
N PRO A 168 -13.00 -7.92 23.06
CA PRO A 168 -11.59 -7.68 23.39
C PRO A 168 -10.61 -8.62 22.65
N ARG A 169 -9.31 -8.26 22.70
CA ARG A 169 -8.14 -9.01 22.22
C ARG A 169 -8.42 -10.50 21.97
N VAL A 170 -8.08 -10.98 20.76
CA VAL A 170 -8.00 -12.43 20.45
C VAL A 170 -7.41 -13.19 21.64
N ASN A 171 -8.12 -14.20 22.12
CA ASN A 171 -7.63 -15.04 23.21
C ASN A 171 -6.31 -15.70 22.77
N LYS A 172 -5.33 -15.80 23.67
CA LYS A 172 -4.05 -16.49 23.39
C LYS A 172 -4.26 -17.92 22.91
N GLN A 173 -5.32 -18.60 23.40
CA GLN A 173 -5.69 -19.94 22.96
C GLN A 173 -6.11 -19.98 21.49
N GLU A 174 -6.90 -18.99 21.04
CA GLU A 174 -7.33 -18.89 19.64
C GLU A 174 -6.13 -18.61 18.71
N ILE A 175 -5.24 -17.70 19.11
CA ILE A 175 -3.97 -17.45 18.39
C ILE A 175 -3.17 -18.75 18.29
N PHE A 176 -3.05 -19.49 19.40
CA PHE A 176 -2.34 -20.76 19.45
C PHE A 176 -2.90 -21.74 18.42
N PHE A 177 -4.22 -21.95 18.34
CA PHE A 177 -4.81 -22.88 17.37
C PHE A 177 -4.53 -22.52 15.91
N HIS A 178 -4.55 -21.24 15.55
CA HIS A 178 -4.28 -20.80 14.18
C HIS A 178 -2.82 -20.96 13.75
N TYR A 179 -1.87 -20.83 14.68
CA TYR A 179 -0.44 -20.96 14.40
C TYR A 179 0.16 -22.30 14.80
N LEU A 180 -0.54 -23.15 15.55
CA LEU A 180 -0.05 -24.46 16.00
C LEU A 180 0.40 -25.33 14.83
N ILE A 181 -0.48 -25.52 13.85
CA ILE A 181 -0.20 -26.36 12.67
C ILE A 181 1.02 -25.83 11.90
N PRO A 182 1.08 -24.53 11.49
CA PRO A 182 2.27 -23.96 10.86
C PRO A 182 3.56 -24.12 11.67
N VAL A 183 3.49 -23.91 13.00
CA VAL A 183 4.66 -24.00 13.90
C VAL A 183 5.15 -25.44 14.03
N VAL A 184 4.25 -26.40 14.20
CA VAL A 184 4.60 -27.82 14.29
C VAL A 184 5.23 -28.30 12.99
N LEU A 185 4.65 -27.96 11.84
CA LEU A 185 5.21 -28.32 10.53
C LEU A 185 6.59 -27.70 10.31
N LEU A 186 6.80 -26.44 10.72
CA LEU A 186 8.10 -25.77 10.66
C LEU A 186 9.13 -26.42 11.61
N PHE A 187 8.72 -26.79 12.84
CA PHE A 187 9.59 -27.42 13.83
C PHE A 187 10.10 -28.78 13.32
N PHE A 188 9.20 -29.66 12.86
CA PHE A 188 9.61 -30.94 12.28
C PHE A 188 10.44 -30.78 11.01
N TYR A 189 10.16 -29.76 10.19
CA TYR A 189 11.00 -29.45 9.04
C TYR A 189 12.45 -29.12 9.44
N ILE A 190 12.65 -28.29 10.47
CA ILE A 190 13.98 -27.89 10.95
C ILE A 190 14.74 -29.09 11.51
N LEU A 191 14.07 -29.97 12.24
CA LEU A 191 14.70 -31.15 12.85
C LEU A 191 15.26 -32.14 11.82
N ILE A 192 14.61 -32.29 10.67
CA ILE A 192 14.92 -33.36 9.70
C ILE A 192 15.95 -32.91 8.62
N HIS A 193 16.76 -31.89 8.93
CA HIS A 193 17.97 -31.53 8.18
C HIS A 193 17.80 -31.36 6.66
N PHE A 194 16.60 -30.96 6.22
CA PHE A 194 16.28 -30.65 4.82
C PHE A 194 16.30 -31.86 3.86
N ASP A 195 16.00 -33.06 4.37
CA ASP A 195 15.76 -34.22 3.51
C ASP A 195 14.48 -34.02 2.68
N THR A 196 14.64 -33.90 1.35
CA THR A 196 13.56 -33.64 0.40
C THR A 196 12.60 -34.83 0.23
N SER A 197 13.02 -36.03 0.61
CA SER A 197 12.20 -37.24 0.58
C SER A 197 11.30 -37.38 1.81
N ASN A 198 11.49 -36.52 2.81
CA ASN A 198 10.76 -36.62 4.05
C ASN A 198 9.27 -36.24 3.90
N PHE A 199 8.41 -37.02 4.55
CA PHE A 199 6.96 -36.81 4.60
C PHE A 199 6.59 -35.35 4.90
N PHE A 200 7.19 -34.71 5.91
CA PHE A 200 6.85 -33.33 6.28
C PHE A 200 7.18 -32.31 5.19
N VAL A 201 8.28 -32.53 4.44
CA VAL A 201 8.66 -31.68 3.31
C VAL A 201 7.66 -31.82 2.17
N ILE A 202 7.25 -33.05 1.87
CA ILE A 202 6.22 -33.34 0.86
C ILE A 202 4.89 -32.70 1.25
N THR A 203 4.48 -32.82 2.51
CA THR A 203 3.25 -32.22 3.05
C THR A 203 3.26 -30.70 2.93
N LEU A 204 4.35 -30.03 3.34
CA LEU A 204 4.51 -28.57 3.24
C LEU A 204 4.51 -28.06 1.78
N ASN A 205 4.93 -28.91 0.84
CA ASN A 205 4.91 -28.60 -0.59
C ASN A 205 3.58 -28.91 -1.27
N SER A 206 2.72 -29.68 -0.62
CA SER A 206 1.45 -30.12 -1.20
C SER A 206 0.60 -28.91 -1.57
N LEU A 207 0.41 -28.74 -2.88
CA LEU A 207 -0.42 -27.69 -3.42
C LEU A 207 -1.88 -27.89 -3.02
N THR A 208 -2.34 -29.14 -2.97
CA THR A 208 -3.66 -29.51 -2.45
C THR A 208 -3.86 -29.03 -1.01
N LEU A 209 -2.85 -29.21 -0.14
CA LEU A 209 -2.93 -28.74 1.25
C LEU A 209 -2.99 -27.22 1.33
N LYS A 210 -2.21 -26.50 0.51
CA LYS A 210 -2.26 -25.03 0.42
C LYS A 210 -3.63 -24.53 -0.04
N THR A 211 -4.23 -25.22 -1.00
CA THR A 211 -5.59 -24.92 -1.50
C THR A 211 -6.63 -25.13 -0.40
N ILE A 212 -6.65 -26.31 0.26
CA ILE A 212 -7.58 -26.61 1.36
C ILE A 212 -7.42 -25.58 2.49
N HIS A 213 -6.18 -25.31 2.91
CA HIS A 213 -5.88 -24.34 3.96
C HIS A 213 -6.43 -22.95 3.61
N THR A 214 -6.21 -22.47 2.39
CA THR A 214 -6.72 -21.17 1.93
C THR A 214 -8.26 -21.16 1.91
N GLY A 215 -8.89 -22.25 1.44
CA GLY A 215 -10.34 -22.41 1.42
C GLY A 215 -10.96 -22.35 2.81
N VAL A 216 -10.36 -23.02 3.81
CA VAL A 216 -10.81 -22.97 5.21
C VAL A 216 -10.83 -21.53 5.73
N TYR A 217 -9.76 -20.75 5.49
CA TYR A 217 -9.72 -19.36 5.95
C TYR A 217 -10.67 -18.43 5.19
N ILE A 218 -10.95 -18.68 3.91
CA ILE A 218 -12.01 -17.97 3.18
C ILE A 218 -13.38 -18.27 3.80
N LEU A 219 -13.68 -19.54 4.11
CA LEU A 219 -14.93 -19.91 4.79
C LEU A 219 -15.04 -19.25 6.16
N LEU A 220 -13.96 -19.21 6.94
CA LEU A 220 -13.92 -18.51 8.23
C LEU A 220 -14.14 -16.99 8.08
N LEU A 221 -13.58 -16.37 7.04
CA LEU A 221 -13.80 -14.96 6.72
C LEU A 221 -15.26 -14.69 6.36
N ILE A 222 -15.86 -15.53 5.50
CA ILE A 222 -17.27 -15.44 5.12
C ILE A 222 -18.17 -15.61 6.34
N TYR A 223 -17.94 -16.65 7.14
CA TYR A 223 -18.68 -16.92 8.37
C TYR A 223 -18.61 -15.73 9.35
N THR A 224 -17.41 -15.20 9.58
CA THR A 224 -17.21 -14.03 10.45
C THR A 224 -17.90 -12.79 9.88
N GLY A 225 -17.87 -12.61 8.57
CA GLY A 225 -18.54 -11.52 7.87
C GLY A 225 -20.07 -11.59 7.97
N ILE A 226 -20.65 -12.79 7.86
CA ILE A 226 -22.11 -13.00 7.97
C ILE A 226 -22.60 -12.76 9.40
N ILE A 227 -21.89 -13.26 10.41
CA ILE A 227 -22.33 -13.12 11.81
C ILE A 227 -22.23 -11.68 12.31
N HIS A 228 -21.27 -10.92 11.81
CA HIS A 228 -20.98 -9.57 12.31
C HIS A 228 -21.27 -8.48 11.28
N GLN A 229 -22.28 -8.70 10.41
CA GLN A 229 -22.66 -7.74 9.36
C GLN A 229 -22.91 -6.33 9.88
N GLU A 230 -23.50 -6.20 11.07
CA GLU A 230 -23.80 -4.90 11.69
C GLU A 230 -22.55 -4.04 11.95
N HIS A 231 -21.41 -4.68 12.26
CA HIS A 231 -20.16 -3.98 12.56
C HIS A 231 -19.30 -3.70 11.33
N ILE A 232 -19.60 -4.31 10.18
CA ILE A 232 -18.87 -4.09 8.92
C ILE A 232 -18.99 -2.62 8.46
N GLN A 233 -20.07 -1.92 8.81
CA GLN A 233 -20.26 -0.50 8.48
C GLN A 233 -19.21 0.42 9.11
N SER A 234 -18.59 0.00 10.23
CA SER A 234 -17.53 0.77 10.91
C SER A 234 -16.15 0.64 10.26
N ILE A 235 -15.96 -0.37 9.40
CA ILE A 235 -14.73 -0.60 8.64
C ILE A 235 -14.87 0.07 7.27
N ASN A 236 -13.75 0.57 6.71
CA ASN A 236 -13.72 0.99 5.32
C ASN A 236 -14.08 -0.20 4.40
N LYS A 237 -15.32 -0.22 3.89
CA LYS A 237 -15.84 -1.31 3.04
C LYS A 237 -14.95 -1.58 1.83
N LYS A 238 -14.34 -0.54 1.25
CA LYS A 238 -13.40 -0.69 0.12
C LYS A 238 -12.18 -1.50 0.53
N TRP A 239 -11.60 -1.21 1.70
CA TRP A 239 -10.45 -1.94 2.25
C TRP A 239 -10.74 -3.43 2.48
N LEU A 240 -11.89 -3.73 3.07
CA LEU A 240 -12.33 -5.11 3.29
C LEU A 240 -12.47 -5.87 1.95
N ILE A 241 -13.15 -5.27 0.98
CA ILE A 241 -13.33 -5.85 -0.36
C ILE A 241 -11.98 -6.07 -1.04
N THR A 242 -11.04 -5.13 -0.97
CA THR A 242 -9.69 -5.30 -1.55
C THR A 242 -8.98 -6.54 -1.01
N LEU A 243 -9.01 -6.76 0.31
CA LEU A 243 -8.34 -7.90 0.93
C LEU A 243 -9.04 -9.23 0.62
N ILE A 244 -10.38 -9.26 0.63
CA ILE A 244 -11.15 -10.46 0.29
C ILE A 244 -10.97 -10.82 -1.19
N SER A 245 -11.08 -9.85 -2.10
CA SER A 245 -10.85 -10.07 -3.53
C SER A 245 -9.45 -10.61 -3.80
N PHE A 246 -8.44 -10.08 -3.09
CA PHE A 246 -7.08 -10.61 -3.19
C PHE A 246 -7.01 -12.09 -2.78
N THR A 247 -7.57 -12.46 -1.63
CA THR A 247 -7.58 -13.87 -1.20
C THR A 247 -8.35 -14.80 -2.14
N SER A 248 -9.46 -14.32 -2.70
CA SER A 248 -10.27 -15.09 -3.65
C SER A 248 -9.50 -15.36 -4.95
N VAL A 249 -8.77 -14.37 -5.48
CA VAL A 249 -7.93 -14.57 -6.67
C VAL A 249 -6.81 -15.57 -6.40
N ILE A 250 -6.13 -15.48 -5.24
CA ILE A 250 -5.11 -16.47 -4.85
C ILE A 250 -5.70 -17.88 -4.74
N PHE A 251 -6.89 -18.01 -4.15
CA PHE A 251 -7.55 -19.30 -4.05
C PHE A 251 -7.88 -19.90 -5.41
N ILE A 252 -8.38 -19.09 -6.36
CA ILE A 252 -8.64 -19.53 -7.73
C ILE A 252 -7.34 -19.97 -8.42
N LEU A 253 -6.26 -19.19 -8.31
CA LEU A 253 -4.95 -19.54 -8.88
C LEU A 253 -4.42 -20.86 -8.30
N LEU A 254 -4.60 -21.10 -7.00
CA LEU A 254 -4.21 -22.35 -6.34
C LEU A 254 -5.05 -23.54 -6.80
N ILE A 255 -6.36 -23.37 -7.01
CA ILE A 255 -7.22 -24.42 -7.58
C ILE A 255 -6.75 -24.82 -8.98
N ILE A 256 -6.56 -23.82 -9.86
CA ILE A 256 -6.09 -24.05 -11.24
C ILE A 256 -4.77 -24.82 -11.20
N ARG A 257 -3.82 -24.34 -10.40
CA ARG A 257 -2.50 -24.98 -10.30
C ARG A 257 -2.57 -26.39 -9.68
N THR A 258 -3.50 -26.64 -8.75
CA THR A 258 -3.72 -27.98 -8.15
C THR A 258 -4.24 -28.96 -9.19
N TYR A 259 -5.21 -28.53 -10.00
CA TYR A 259 -5.84 -29.34 -11.02
C TYR A 259 -4.91 -29.63 -12.20
N PHE A 260 -4.17 -28.62 -12.66
CA PHE A 260 -3.23 -28.71 -13.79
C PHE A 260 -1.77 -28.88 -13.33
N LYS A 261 -1.54 -29.56 -12.20
CA LYS A 261 -0.19 -29.71 -11.63
C LYS A 261 0.80 -30.44 -12.58
N ASP A 262 0.29 -31.35 -13.40
CA ASP A 262 1.08 -32.20 -14.30
C ASP A 262 1.29 -31.53 -15.68
N ASP A 263 0.54 -30.47 -15.98
CA ASP A 263 0.71 -29.66 -17.19
C ASP A 263 1.80 -28.60 -16.96
N GLN A 264 2.95 -28.77 -17.61
CA GLN A 264 4.10 -27.89 -17.44
C GLN A 264 3.82 -26.45 -17.90
N ILE A 265 3.01 -26.26 -18.94
CA ILE A 265 2.72 -24.94 -19.51
C ILE A 265 1.81 -24.18 -18.55
N ILE A 266 0.71 -24.79 -18.13
CA ILE A 266 -0.26 -24.16 -17.22
C ILE A 266 0.39 -23.89 -15.85
N ASN A 267 1.15 -24.85 -15.31
CA ASN A 267 1.85 -24.65 -14.06
C ASN A 267 2.88 -23.50 -14.16
N SER A 268 3.65 -23.40 -15.26
CA SER A 268 4.59 -22.29 -15.44
C SER A 268 3.87 -20.94 -15.51
N LEU A 269 2.81 -20.84 -16.33
CA LEU A 269 2.03 -19.61 -16.48
C LEU A 269 1.41 -19.16 -15.15
N THR A 270 0.80 -20.07 -14.40
CA THR A 270 0.17 -19.75 -13.11
C THR A 270 1.16 -19.21 -12.08
N ILE A 271 2.42 -19.68 -12.08
CA ILE A 271 3.45 -19.15 -11.19
C ILE A 271 3.81 -17.71 -11.58
N TYR A 272 4.00 -17.40 -12.87
CA TYR A 272 4.25 -16.04 -13.33
C TYR A 272 3.08 -15.09 -13.03
N PHE A 273 1.83 -15.54 -13.29
CA PHE A 273 0.65 -14.77 -12.92
C PHE A 273 0.58 -14.48 -11.43
N THR A 274 0.96 -15.45 -10.59
CA THR A 274 1.03 -15.27 -9.13
C THR A 274 2.04 -14.19 -8.76
N ALA A 275 3.24 -14.19 -9.35
CA ALA A 275 4.27 -13.19 -9.08
C ALA A 275 3.84 -11.77 -9.50
N ILE A 276 3.29 -11.63 -10.71
CA ILE A 276 2.76 -10.34 -11.20
C ILE A 276 1.64 -9.84 -10.30
N PHE A 277 0.71 -10.72 -9.92
CA PHE A 277 -0.41 -10.39 -9.06
C PHE A 277 0.04 -9.94 -7.66
N PHE A 278 1.00 -10.63 -7.05
CA PHE A 278 1.61 -10.20 -5.79
C PHE A 278 2.31 -8.85 -5.91
N SER A 279 3.04 -8.61 -7.00
CA SER A 279 3.69 -7.32 -7.25
C SER A 279 2.67 -6.18 -7.34
N ILE A 280 1.60 -6.35 -8.13
CA ILE A 280 0.51 -5.36 -8.25
C ILE A 280 -0.14 -5.12 -6.89
N PHE A 281 -0.45 -6.20 -6.16
CA PHE A 281 -1.05 -6.09 -4.83
C PHE A 281 -0.17 -5.31 -3.84
N ILE A 282 1.14 -5.60 -3.79
CA ILE A 282 2.08 -4.88 -2.94
C ILE A 282 2.07 -3.39 -3.29
N ASN A 283 2.12 -3.02 -4.57
CA ASN A 283 2.07 -1.62 -4.98
C ASN A 283 0.76 -0.92 -4.58
N ILE A 284 -0.39 -1.58 -4.77
CA ILE A 284 -1.69 -1.04 -4.35
C ILE A 284 -1.71 -0.81 -2.83
N ILE A 285 -1.27 -1.79 -2.03
CA ILE A 285 -1.21 -1.65 -0.58
C ILE A 285 -0.22 -0.53 -0.19
N SER A 286 0.94 -0.46 -0.84
CA SER A 286 1.94 0.58 -0.62
C SER A 286 1.34 1.98 -0.79
N PHE A 287 0.60 2.17 -1.88
CA PHE A 287 -0.05 3.42 -2.21
C PHE A 287 -1.17 3.78 -1.23
N ILE A 288 -2.03 2.82 -0.89
CA ILE A 288 -3.11 3.02 0.09
C ILE A 288 -2.54 3.38 1.47
N VAL A 289 -1.52 2.66 1.94
CA VAL A 289 -0.88 2.93 3.24
C VAL A 289 -0.18 4.29 3.27
N PHE A 290 0.31 4.76 2.11
CA PHE A 290 0.91 6.07 1.98
C PHE A 290 -0.13 7.20 2.02
N LEU A 291 -1.24 7.08 1.27
CA LEU A 291 -2.27 8.11 1.16
C LEU A 291 -3.25 8.13 2.33
N GLU A 292 -3.64 6.96 2.83
CA GLU A 292 -4.69 6.78 3.84
C GLU A 292 -4.17 6.02 5.09
N PRO A 293 -3.22 6.61 5.84
CA PRO A 293 -2.65 5.95 7.04
C PRO A 293 -3.69 5.67 8.13
N GLU A 294 -4.86 6.32 8.08
CA GLU A 294 -5.99 6.14 8.99
C GLU A 294 -6.69 4.78 8.82
N ILE A 295 -6.54 4.10 7.67
CA ILE A 295 -7.05 2.73 7.48
C ILE A 295 -6.38 1.77 8.49
N ILE A 296 -5.09 1.98 8.73
CA ILE A 296 -4.31 1.18 9.67
C ILE A 296 -4.59 1.64 11.10
N VAL A 297 -4.62 2.95 11.35
CA VAL A 297 -4.77 3.56 12.67
C VAL A 297 -6.17 4.18 12.81
N SER A 298 -7.07 3.51 13.53
CA SER A 298 -8.41 4.07 13.73
C SER A 298 -8.35 5.36 14.57
N LYS A 299 -9.16 6.36 14.20
CA LYS A 299 -9.26 7.64 14.91
C LYS A 299 -9.64 7.46 16.39
N THR A 300 -10.48 6.46 16.67
CA THR A 300 -10.90 6.06 18.03
C THR A 300 -9.73 5.55 18.88
N GLU A 301 -8.79 4.81 18.29
CA GLU A 301 -7.60 4.32 19.01
C GLU A 301 -6.58 5.44 19.28
N VAL A 302 -6.49 6.46 18.41
CA VAL A 302 -5.69 7.68 18.68
C VAL A 302 -6.26 8.44 19.88
N ILE A 303 -7.59 8.59 19.95
CA ILE A 303 -8.27 9.26 21.06
C ILE A 303 -8.08 8.49 22.37
N ASN A 304 -8.29 7.17 22.37
CA ASN A 304 -8.08 6.32 23.54
C ASN A 304 -6.60 6.26 23.98
N GLY A 305 -5.66 6.29 23.03
CA GLY A 305 -4.22 6.38 23.31
C GLY A 305 -3.83 7.70 23.96
N LYS A 306 -4.40 8.82 23.50
CA LYS A 306 -4.23 10.14 24.13
C LYS A 306 -4.79 10.14 25.57
N GLN A 307 -6.00 9.62 25.79
CA GLN A 307 -6.58 9.53 27.14
C GLN A 307 -5.73 8.69 28.10
N LYS A 308 -5.20 7.53 27.65
CA LYS A 308 -4.26 6.74 28.46
C LYS A 308 -2.95 7.47 28.76
N LYS A 309 -2.42 8.25 27.81
CA LYS A 309 -1.20 9.05 27.99
C LYS A 309 -1.38 10.12 29.09
N TYR A 310 -2.56 10.70 29.17
CA TYR A 310 -2.88 11.78 30.11
C TYR A 310 -3.46 11.29 31.45
N LYS A 311 -3.83 10.01 31.58
CA LYS A 311 -4.35 9.45 32.83
C LYS A 311 -3.39 9.56 34.02
N ASN A 312 -2.08 9.68 33.75
CA ASN A 312 -1.04 9.85 34.76
C ASN A 312 -0.57 11.32 34.87
N SER A 313 -1.21 12.27 34.18
CA SER A 313 -0.89 13.69 34.37
C SER A 313 -1.41 14.14 35.73
N GLY A 314 -0.60 14.86 36.51
CA GLY A 314 -1.04 15.48 37.77
C GLY A 314 -1.99 16.67 37.61
N LEU A 315 -2.50 16.93 36.39
CA LEU A 315 -3.44 18.00 36.10
C LEU A 315 -4.86 17.60 36.52
N THR A 316 -5.47 18.36 37.43
CA THR A 316 -6.89 18.25 37.75
C THR A 316 -7.74 18.92 36.67
N GLU A 317 -9.03 18.58 36.60
CA GLU A 317 -9.98 19.22 35.66
C GLU A 317 -10.04 20.74 35.86
N ASP A 318 -9.98 21.22 37.11
CA ASP A 318 -9.94 22.64 37.43
C ASP A 318 -8.70 23.35 36.86
N MET A 319 -7.53 22.70 36.92
CA MET A 319 -6.29 23.24 36.35
C MET A 319 -6.36 23.30 34.81
N LEU A 320 -6.95 22.28 34.17
CA LEU A 320 -7.17 22.27 32.72
C LEU A 320 -8.08 23.42 32.30
N HIS A 321 -9.20 23.60 32.98
CA HIS A 321 -10.15 24.68 32.69
C HIS A 321 -9.53 26.07 32.94
N SER A 322 -8.79 26.24 34.04
CA SER A 322 -8.07 27.49 34.32
C SER A 322 -7.06 27.83 33.21
N LEU A 323 -6.23 26.85 32.81
CA LEU A 323 -5.27 27.04 31.71
C LEU A 323 -5.95 27.35 30.38
N LYS A 324 -7.10 26.75 30.10
CA LYS A 324 -7.91 27.05 28.91
C LYS A 324 -8.34 28.51 28.90
N THR A 325 -8.96 28.99 29.99
CA THR A 325 -9.44 30.37 30.09
C THR A 325 -8.29 31.37 29.93
N GLN A 326 -7.14 31.11 30.54
CA GLN A 326 -5.97 31.98 30.39
C GLN A 326 -5.42 31.96 28.95
N LEU A 327 -5.35 30.79 28.32
CA LEU A 327 -4.94 30.65 26.92
C LEU A 327 -5.90 31.38 25.98
N GLU A 328 -7.21 31.25 26.17
CA GLU A 328 -8.22 31.98 25.39
C GLU A 328 -8.07 33.49 25.55
N ALA A 329 -7.76 33.97 26.75
CA ALA A 329 -7.50 35.39 26.97
C ALA A 329 -6.25 35.88 26.21
N LEU A 330 -5.15 35.11 26.21
CA LEU A 330 -3.97 35.45 25.41
C LEU A 330 -4.28 35.47 23.90
N LEU A 331 -5.06 34.51 23.42
CA LEU A 331 -5.39 34.40 22.00
C LEU A 331 -6.36 35.51 21.56
N THR A 332 -7.41 35.80 22.35
CA THR A 332 -8.45 36.76 21.95
C THR A 332 -8.10 38.20 22.26
N LYS A 333 -7.54 38.48 23.45
CA LYS A 333 -7.26 39.87 23.89
C LYS A 333 -5.90 40.36 23.42
N GLN A 334 -4.87 39.52 23.52
CA GLN A 334 -3.50 39.91 23.18
C GLN A 334 -3.10 39.52 21.76
N LYS A 335 -3.92 38.73 21.05
CA LYS A 335 -3.66 38.23 19.70
C LYS A 335 -2.24 37.69 19.50
N ILE A 336 -1.73 36.94 20.48
CA ILE A 336 -0.35 36.42 20.46
C ILE A 336 -0.05 35.56 19.22
N TYR A 337 -1.08 35.03 18.56
CA TYR A 337 -0.95 34.26 17.32
C TYR A 337 -0.37 35.06 16.15
N LEU A 338 -0.39 36.40 16.19
CA LEU A 338 0.22 37.23 15.15
C LEU A 338 1.75 37.22 15.20
N ASP A 339 2.34 36.84 16.32
CA ASP A 339 3.78 36.64 16.43
C ASP A 339 4.19 35.38 15.65
N ASN A 340 5.01 35.56 14.63
CA ASN A 340 5.48 34.50 13.75
C ASN A 340 6.54 33.59 14.41
N THR A 341 7.15 34.07 15.51
CA THR A 341 8.10 33.32 16.35
C THR A 341 7.43 32.55 17.48
N LEU A 342 6.09 32.65 17.61
CA LEU A 342 5.34 32.00 18.68
C LEU A 342 5.59 30.49 18.71
N THR A 343 5.94 29.98 19.89
CA THR A 343 6.15 28.55 20.13
C THR A 343 5.26 28.09 21.27
N LEU A 344 5.01 26.78 21.36
CA LEU A 344 4.29 26.20 22.49
C LEU A 344 5.02 26.45 23.81
N GLU A 345 6.36 26.45 23.80
CA GLU A 345 7.19 26.74 24.96
C GLU A 345 6.98 28.17 25.45
N SER A 346 7.01 29.15 24.54
CA SER A 346 6.84 30.56 24.92
C SER A 346 5.46 30.85 25.51
N ILE A 347 4.40 30.17 25.04
CA ILE A 347 3.07 30.26 25.64
C ILE A 347 3.05 29.60 27.03
N ALA A 348 3.68 28.43 27.17
CA ALA A 348 3.75 27.74 28.45
C ALA A 348 4.43 28.61 29.51
N THR A 349 5.54 29.25 29.14
CA THR A 349 6.24 30.22 30.00
C THR A 349 5.34 31.41 30.37
N LYS A 350 4.59 31.98 29.41
CA LYS A 350 3.65 33.10 29.68
C LYS A 350 2.50 32.71 30.61
N LEU A 351 2.08 31.45 30.57
CA LEU A 351 1.03 30.89 31.41
C LEU A 351 1.55 30.27 32.72
N ASN A 352 2.86 30.41 33.00
CA ASN A 352 3.54 29.83 34.14
C ASN A 352 3.25 28.31 34.31
N THR A 353 3.31 27.57 33.19
CA THR A 353 3.09 26.13 33.13
C THR A 353 4.18 25.46 32.29
N ASP A 354 4.23 24.13 32.30
CA ASP A 354 5.13 23.37 31.45
C ASP A 354 4.49 23.05 30.09
N ARG A 355 5.35 22.81 29.09
CA ARG A 355 4.95 22.51 27.72
C ARG A 355 4.04 21.28 27.61
N TYR A 356 4.25 20.26 28.45
CA TYR A 356 3.43 19.05 28.40
C TYR A 356 2.01 19.36 28.88
N SER A 357 1.89 20.08 30.00
CA SER A 357 0.60 20.51 30.55
C SER A 357 -0.17 21.38 29.57
N LEU A 358 0.46 22.38 28.96
CA LEU A 358 -0.19 23.20 27.95
C LEU A 358 -0.59 22.39 26.70
N SER A 359 0.28 21.48 26.23
CA SER A 359 -0.07 20.60 25.11
C SER A 359 -1.28 19.72 25.44
N GLN A 360 -1.36 19.22 26.67
CA GLN A 360 -2.47 18.41 27.14
C GLN A 360 -3.75 19.22 27.16
N THR A 361 -3.74 20.41 27.78
CA THR A 361 -4.88 21.33 27.81
C THR A 361 -5.38 21.64 26.41
N ILE A 362 -4.49 22.00 25.47
CA ILE A 362 -4.88 22.28 24.08
C ILE A 362 -5.58 21.07 23.43
N ASN A 363 -5.07 19.87 23.68
CA ASN A 363 -5.67 18.65 23.12
C ASN A 363 -7.02 18.30 23.75
N GLN A 364 -7.18 18.45 25.07
CA GLN A 364 -8.38 18.05 25.79
C GLN A 364 -9.49 19.09 25.67
N GLU A 365 -9.17 20.37 25.85
CA GLU A 365 -10.16 21.46 25.91
C GLU A 365 -10.55 22.02 24.55
N PHE A 366 -9.66 21.95 23.56
CA PHE A 366 -9.92 22.48 22.21
C PHE A 366 -10.01 21.39 21.14
N GLY A 367 -9.71 20.13 21.49
CA GLY A 367 -9.73 19.00 20.55
C GLY A 367 -8.70 19.11 19.42
N LYS A 368 -7.67 19.95 19.58
CA LYS A 368 -6.70 20.32 18.53
C LYS A 368 -5.26 20.12 19.01
N ASN A 369 -4.30 20.11 18.09
CA ASN A 369 -2.91 20.33 18.48
C ASN A 369 -2.56 21.84 18.45
N TYR A 370 -1.41 22.20 19.03
CA TYR A 370 -0.91 23.59 19.06
C TYR A 370 -0.97 24.29 17.70
N TYR A 371 -0.42 23.68 16.65
CA TYR A 371 -0.38 24.28 15.32
C TYR A 371 -1.77 24.47 14.73
N GLU A 372 -2.68 23.51 14.95
CA GLU A 372 -4.07 23.63 14.50
C GLU A 372 -4.81 24.76 15.21
N LEU A 373 -4.64 24.87 16.53
CA LEU A 373 -5.25 25.94 17.32
C LEU A 373 -4.77 27.30 16.82
N ILE A 374 -3.46 27.53 16.77
CA ILE A 374 -2.90 28.82 16.34
C ILE A 374 -3.29 29.15 14.90
N ASN A 375 -3.20 28.18 13.97
CA ASN A 375 -3.55 28.43 12.58
C ASN A 375 -5.03 28.76 12.39
N ASP A 376 -5.94 28.21 13.21
CA ASP A 376 -7.36 28.59 13.17
C ASP A 376 -7.55 30.08 13.50
N TYR A 377 -6.86 30.60 14.52
CA TYR A 377 -6.90 32.03 14.84
C TYR A 377 -6.25 32.89 13.75
N ARG A 378 -5.10 32.48 13.22
CA ARG A 378 -4.42 33.21 12.14
C ARG A 378 -5.26 33.27 10.85
N VAL A 379 -5.93 32.17 10.49
CA VAL A 379 -6.85 32.15 9.33
C VAL A 379 -8.08 33.01 9.59
N ALA A 380 -8.61 33.00 10.81
CA ALA A 380 -9.72 33.89 11.18
C ALA A 380 -9.33 35.38 11.06
N GLU A 381 -8.12 35.74 11.47
CA GLU A 381 -7.59 37.10 11.26
C GLU A 381 -7.45 37.42 9.77
N ALA A 382 -6.94 36.49 8.95
CA ALA A 382 -6.83 36.70 7.51
C ALA A 382 -8.18 36.99 6.86
N VAL A 383 -9.22 36.27 7.28
CA VAL A 383 -10.59 36.52 6.82
C VAL A 383 -11.10 37.87 7.32
N HIS A 384 -10.83 38.24 8.56
CA HIS A 384 -11.18 39.55 9.12
C HIS A 384 -10.52 40.69 8.32
N ILE A 385 -9.23 40.58 8.00
CA ILE A 385 -8.49 41.55 7.19
C ILE A 385 -9.08 41.65 5.77
N ILE A 386 -9.39 40.51 5.14
CA ILE A 386 -10.00 40.48 3.79
C ILE A 386 -11.35 41.21 3.76
N HIS A 387 -12.19 41.04 4.78
CA HIS A 387 -13.53 41.66 4.81
C HIS A 387 -13.52 43.14 5.16
N ASN A 388 -12.52 43.61 5.90
CA ASN A 388 -12.43 45.01 6.32
C ASN A 388 -11.54 45.87 5.41
N SER A 389 -10.90 45.29 4.40
CA SER A 389 -10.09 46.04 3.44
C SER A 389 -10.92 46.58 2.29
N GLU A 390 -10.78 47.87 2.01
CA GLU A 390 -11.39 48.54 0.87
C GLU A 390 -10.73 48.14 -0.47
N SER A 391 -9.46 47.71 -0.44
CA SER A 391 -8.66 47.42 -1.63
C SER A 391 -8.03 46.01 -1.63
N GLU A 392 -7.39 45.61 -2.74
CA GLU A 392 -6.89 44.24 -2.89
C GLU A 392 -5.61 44.11 -2.10
N ILE A 393 -5.64 43.29 -1.07
CA ILE A 393 -4.45 43.01 -0.29
C ILE A 393 -3.64 41.95 -1.03
N LEU A 394 -2.35 42.23 -1.19
CA LEU A 394 -1.41 41.27 -1.71
C LEU A 394 -1.34 40.06 -0.77
N ILE A 395 -1.55 38.86 -1.30
CA ILE A 395 -1.61 37.64 -0.47
C ILE A 395 -0.31 37.41 0.33
N THR A 396 0.84 37.86 -0.16
CA THR A 396 2.10 37.78 0.61
C THR A 396 2.06 38.63 1.87
N ASP A 397 1.46 39.81 1.82
CA ASP A 397 1.39 40.73 2.96
C ASP A 397 0.41 40.17 3.99
N LEU A 398 -0.74 39.67 3.52
CA LEU A 398 -1.71 38.97 4.35
C LEU A 398 -1.11 37.77 5.11
N ILE A 399 -0.21 37.01 4.48
CA ILE A 399 0.48 35.88 5.12
C ILE A 399 1.28 36.35 6.33
N TYR A 400 2.07 37.42 6.16
CA TYR A 400 2.94 37.93 7.21
C TYR A 400 2.15 38.64 8.31
N GLU A 401 1.15 39.45 7.95
CA GLU A 401 0.28 40.14 8.92
C GLU A 401 -0.47 39.16 9.82
N CYS A 402 -0.84 37.98 9.29
CA CYS A 402 -1.50 36.94 10.08
C CYS A 402 -0.52 36.05 10.86
N GLY A 403 0.78 36.38 10.90
CA GLY A 403 1.79 35.66 11.68
C GLY A 403 2.28 34.34 11.07
N PHE A 404 2.06 34.07 9.78
CA PHE A 404 2.59 32.86 9.14
C PHE A 404 4.06 33.05 8.70
N ASN A 405 4.89 32.03 8.94
CA ASN A 405 6.29 32.02 8.51
C ASN A 405 6.49 31.68 7.02
N ASN A 406 5.52 31.02 6.38
CA ASN A 406 5.65 30.62 4.98
C ASN A 406 4.30 30.44 4.28
N LYS A 407 4.32 30.65 2.97
CA LYS A 407 3.17 30.54 2.06
C LYS A 407 2.51 29.16 2.09
N VAL A 408 3.29 28.09 2.10
CA VAL A 408 2.76 26.71 2.05
C VAL A 408 1.85 26.42 3.25
N SER A 409 2.28 26.83 4.45
CA SER A 409 1.53 26.63 5.69
C SER A 409 0.24 27.43 5.70
N PHE A 410 0.27 28.69 5.26
CA PHE A 410 -0.92 29.54 5.13
C PHE A 410 -1.93 28.93 4.17
N TYR A 411 -1.53 28.62 2.94
CA TYR A 411 -2.43 28.06 1.93
C TYR A 411 -3.05 26.74 2.38
N LYS A 412 -2.27 25.87 3.03
CA LYS A 412 -2.77 24.60 3.58
C LYS A 412 -3.80 24.83 4.67
N ALA A 413 -3.55 25.74 5.61
CA ALA A 413 -4.47 26.05 6.70
C ALA A 413 -5.76 26.70 6.18
N PHE A 414 -5.63 27.68 5.29
CA PHE A 414 -6.78 28.39 4.71
C PHE A 414 -7.67 27.45 3.89
N LYS A 415 -7.07 26.62 3.02
CA LYS A 415 -7.82 25.64 2.22
C LYS A 415 -8.48 24.57 3.09
N LYS A 416 -7.83 24.12 4.17
CA LYS A 416 -8.44 23.19 5.14
C LYS A 416 -9.69 23.78 5.79
N ARG A 417 -9.71 25.09 6.07
CA ARG A 417 -10.82 25.75 6.77
C ARG A 417 -11.98 26.14 5.83
N HIS A 418 -11.68 26.60 4.63
CA HIS A 418 -12.68 27.20 3.73
C HIS A 418 -12.89 26.45 2.41
N ASN A 419 -12.16 25.35 2.17
CA ASN A 419 -12.15 24.58 0.92
C ASN A 419 -11.87 25.44 -0.34
N LYS A 420 -11.24 26.60 -0.17
CA LYS A 420 -10.87 27.55 -1.23
C LYS A 420 -9.47 28.09 -0.97
N THR A 421 -8.80 28.55 -2.01
CA THR A 421 -7.56 29.30 -1.86
C THR A 421 -7.84 30.70 -1.31
N PRO A 422 -6.87 31.34 -0.64
CA PRO A 422 -7.00 32.72 -0.16
C PRO A 422 -7.42 33.70 -1.26
N LEU A 423 -6.85 33.55 -2.46
CA LEU A 423 -7.14 34.40 -3.62
C LEU A 423 -8.59 34.23 -4.10
N GLU A 424 -9.06 32.99 -4.23
CA GLU A 424 -10.45 32.70 -4.59
C GLU A 424 -11.43 33.27 -3.55
N TYR A 425 -11.08 33.14 -2.26
CA TYR A 425 -11.89 33.66 -1.16
C TYR A 425 -11.98 35.19 -1.20
N GLN A 426 -10.85 35.88 -1.41
CA GLN A 426 -10.81 37.34 -1.52
C GLN A 426 -11.64 37.86 -2.70
N LYS A 427 -11.53 37.24 -3.88
CA LYS A 427 -12.35 37.57 -5.05
C LYS A 427 -13.84 37.37 -4.78
N MET A 428 -14.21 36.28 -4.11
CA MET A 428 -15.59 36.00 -3.74
C MET A 428 -16.13 37.02 -2.73
N ALA A 429 -15.36 37.37 -1.70
CA ALA A 429 -15.76 38.35 -0.69
C ALA A 429 -16.05 39.72 -1.33
N ARG A 430 -15.21 40.16 -2.27
CA ARG A 430 -15.38 41.42 -3.01
C ARG A 430 -16.64 41.47 -3.85
N LYS A 431 -16.91 40.40 -4.61
CA LYS A 431 -18.13 40.31 -5.42
C LYS A 431 -19.39 40.44 -4.56
N ASN A 432 -19.35 39.92 -3.34
CA ASN A 432 -20.47 40.05 -2.40
C ASN A 432 -20.62 41.46 -1.82
N ILE A 433 -19.55 42.23 -1.68
CA ILE A 433 -19.59 43.64 -1.26
C ILE A 433 -20.19 44.50 -2.38
N GLN A 434 -19.72 44.32 -3.61
CA GLN A 434 -20.21 45.08 -4.79
C GLN A 434 -21.68 44.81 -5.14
N ASN A 435 -22.21 43.63 -4.80
CA ASN A 435 -23.63 43.31 -5.02
C ASN A 435 -24.55 43.82 -3.89
N LYS A 436 -23.99 44.35 -2.80
CA LYS A 436 -24.74 44.88 -1.64
C LYS A 436 -24.69 46.40 -1.53
N SER A 437 -23.69 47.04 -2.15
CA SER A 437 -23.62 48.48 -2.44
C SER A 437 -24.43 48.80 -3.69
#